data_AF-A0A166W4V5-F1
#
_entry.id   AF-A0A166W4V5-F1
#
_cell.length_a   1.000
_cell.length_b   1.000
_cell.length_c   1.000
_cell.angle_alpha   90.00
_cell.angle_beta   90.00
_cell.angle_gamma   90.00
#
_symmetry.space_group_name_H-M   'P 1'
#
loop_
_entity.id
_entity.type
_entity.pdbx_description
1 polymer ?
#
loop_
_entity_poly.entity_id
_entity_poly.type
_entity_poly.pdbx_seq_one_letter_code
_entity_poly.pdbx_strand_id
1 'polypeptide(L)'
;MQATNTVTDPQSSGIPSAPPSRPRTLVLCFDGTSNNYDATNTNVVKLFSMLKQDTEEQVCYYQAGIGTYFQPGVVSPLLKWFATIADEAVAWYLGQHIREGYTFLMQNYREGDKICIFGFSRGAYTARALAGMLYKIGLLGKDNPEQVPFAYKLYKRTDKTGIQLSAGFKQTFCQNVSVEFLGVWETVSSVGVIMGKTLPFTNSNTSIKTFRQALALDEHRAKFLPNLYHRPSPNPSQEPANANPIASTLPTTANPFTEMPTSLRKLNIFKKSKGKETNGYIGGHDESIVGITSGVDEVKDATDSLEVWFAGCHSDVGGGSVPDTTENSLSQTTLRWMVREIITSQCGILLDSAAMRRNGIYAVDDIAVFQISPVDAGPHELAKDQVDALEPIHDPLKQTPLWWILEVLPTQQVYQGCEGQWVNKWSIHLGKGRKIPFCDKNSGPRFHVSVKERMEDQKLKYKPKAVWPQGTEVYVQ
;
A
#
# COMPACT_ATOMS: atom_id res chain seq x y z
N MET A 1 -20.24 -17.92 -77.18
CA MET A 1 -20.70 -17.24 -75.96
C MET A 1 -20.22 -18.06 -74.78
N GLN A 2 -19.29 -17.50 -74.00
CA GLN A 2 -18.64 -18.17 -72.86
C GLN A 2 -19.61 -18.29 -71.69
N ALA A 3 -19.68 -19.47 -71.07
CA ALA A 3 -20.34 -19.67 -69.78
C ALA A 3 -19.32 -19.34 -68.68
N THR A 4 -19.65 -18.35 -67.85
CA THR A 4 -18.84 -17.88 -66.72
C THR A 4 -19.02 -18.80 -65.51
N ASN A 5 -17.90 -19.36 -65.03
CA ASN A 5 -17.80 -20.04 -63.75
C ASN A 5 -17.91 -19.03 -62.60
N THR A 6 -18.89 -19.21 -61.71
CA THR A 6 -18.93 -18.54 -60.40
C THR A 6 -18.39 -19.49 -59.33
N VAL A 7 -17.16 -19.22 -58.91
CA VAL A 7 -16.56 -19.82 -57.71
C VAL A 7 -17.25 -19.18 -56.49
N THR A 8 -17.84 -19.99 -55.63
CA THR A 8 -18.39 -19.56 -54.34
C THR A 8 -17.31 -19.63 -53.28
N ASP A 9 -17.09 -18.51 -52.61
CA ASP A 9 -16.12 -18.32 -51.54
C ASP A 9 -16.61 -19.01 -50.25
N PRO A 10 -15.83 -19.89 -49.59
CA PRO A 10 -16.26 -20.51 -48.35
C PRO A 10 -16.20 -19.50 -47.21
N GLN A 11 -17.38 -19.10 -46.71
CA GLN A 11 -17.49 -18.26 -45.52
C GLN A 11 -16.71 -18.88 -44.35
N SER A 12 -15.74 -18.13 -43.82
CA SER A 12 -15.06 -18.42 -42.56
C SER A 12 -16.07 -18.36 -41.42
N SER A 13 -16.51 -19.52 -40.94
CA SER A 13 -17.26 -19.64 -39.69
C SER A 13 -16.34 -19.32 -38.52
N GLY A 14 -16.22 -18.03 -38.19
CA GLY A 14 -15.60 -17.58 -36.95
C GLY A 14 -16.41 -18.09 -35.76
N ILE A 15 -15.75 -18.79 -34.84
CA ILE A 15 -16.33 -19.16 -33.55
C ILE A 15 -16.76 -17.84 -32.87
N PRO A 16 -18.03 -17.69 -32.44
CA PRO A 16 -18.43 -16.50 -31.71
C PRO A 16 -17.61 -16.44 -30.41
N SER A 17 -16.74 -15.43 -30.29
CA SER A 17 -16.08 -15.12 -29.03
C SER A 17 -17.16 -14.83 -28.00
N ALA A 18 -17.08 -15.49 -26.84
CA ALA A 18 -17.96 -15.17 -25.72
C ALA A 18 -17.89 -13.66 -25.44
N PRO A 19 -19.01 -12.99 -25.13
CA PRO A 19 -18.99 -11.56 -24.84
C PRO A 19 -17.98 -11.29 -23.72
N PRO A 20 -17.15 -10.23 -23.82
CA PRO A 20 -16.17 -9.93 -22.80
C PRO A 20 -16.88 -9.77 -21.45
N SER A 21 -16.43 -10.53 -20.45
CA SER A 21 -16.96 -10.43 -19.10
C SER A 21 -16.76 -9.02 -18.57
N ARG A 22 -17.76 -8.45 -17.90
CA ARG A 22 -17.65 -7.10 -17.32
C ARG A 22 -16.46 -7.05 -16.32
N PRO A 23 -15.69 -5.96 -16.31
CA PRO A 23 -14.64 -5.73 -15.32
C PRO A 23 -15.15 -5.86 -13.89
N ARG A 24 -14.40 -6.54 -13.03
CA ARG A 24 -14.71 -6.72 -11.61
C ARG A 24 -13.78 -5.90 -10.73
N THR A 25 -14.06 -5.85 -9.43
CA THR A 25 -13.18 -5.23 -8.44
C THR A 25 -12.56 -6.30 -7.54
N LEU A 26 -11.23 -6.37 -7.50
CA LEU A 26 -10.49 -7.18 -6.53
C LEU A 26 -10.10 -6.29 -5.35
N VAL A 27 -10.58 -6.63 -4.15
CA VAL A 27 -10.32 -5.87 -2.92
C VAL A 27 -9.44 -6.67 -1.98
N LEU A 28 -8.25 -6.16 -1.66
CA LEU A 28 -7.31 -6.80 -0.74
C LEU A 28 -7.16 -5.97 0.54
N CYS A 29 -7.31 -6.61 1.70
CA CYS A 29 -7.28 -5.97 3.02
C CYS A 29 -6.17 -6.61 3.88
N PHE A 30 -5.18 -5.82 4.26
CA PHE A 30 -4.01 -6.24 5.04
C PHE A 30 -4.02 -5.62 6.45
N ASP A 31 -4.18 -6.45 7.48
CA ASP A 31 -4.34 -5.96 8.85
C ASP A 31 -3.00 -5.68 9.57
N GLY A 32 -3.08 -4.98 10.71
CA GLY A 32 -1.95 -4.53 11.51
C GLY A 32 -1.24 -5.64 12.31
N THR A 33 -0.02 -5.33 12.77
CA THR A 33 0.79 -6.15 13.70
C THR A 33 0.02 -6.81 14.85
N SER A 34 -0.07 -8.14 14.92
CA SER A 34 -0.75 -8.90 15.99
C SER A 34 -2.25 -8.66 16.07
N ASN A 35 -2.85 -8.05 15.04
CA ASN A 35 -4.30 -7.94 14.91
C ASN A 35 -4.85 -9.16 14.18
N ASN A 36 -5.89 -9.74 14.77
CA ASN A 36 -6.76 -10.74 14.18
C ASN A 36 -8.20 -10.32 14.48
N TYR A 37 -9.16 -10.99 13.85
CA TYR A 37 -10.56 -10.81 14.23
C TYR A 37 -10.76 -11.15 15.71
N ASP A 38 -11.18 -10.17 16.50
CA ASP A 38 -11.50 -10.32 17.92
C ASP A 38 -12.60 -9.32 18.35
N ALA A 39 -12.72 -9.05 19.65
CA ALA A 39 -13.72 -8.11 20.18
C ALA A 39 -13.34 -6.63 20.00
N THR A 40 -12.15 -6.34 19.48
CA THR A 40 -11.51 -5.01 19.34
C THR A 40 -10.97 -4.86 17.92
N ASN A 41 -11.85 -4.85 16.92
CA ASN A 41 -11.45 -4.96 15.53
C ASN A 41 -10.86 -3.65 14.98
N THR A 42 -9.94 -3.81 14.02
CA THR A 42 -9.33 -2.69 13.28
C THR A 42 -10.29 -2.14 12.23
N ASN A 43 -10.00 -0.95 11.72
CA ASN A 43 -10.72 -0.37 10.60
C ASN A 43 -10.57 -1.20 9.30
N VAL A 44 -9.54 -2.03 9.19
CA VAL A 44 -9.39 -2.98 8.07
C VAL A 44 -10.46 -4.08 8.17
N VAL A 45 -10.65 -4.67 9.35
CA VAL A 45 -11.70 -5.66 9.58
C VAL A 45 -13.09 -5.05 9.42
N LYS A 46 -13.31 -3.86 9.99
CA LYS A 46 -14.59 -3.14 9.85
C LYS A 46 -14.88 -2.82 8.38
N LEU A 47 -13.91 -2.32 7.61
CA LEU A 47 -14.06 -2.13 6.17
C LEU A 47 -14.38 -3.45 5.46
N PHE A 48 -13.62 -4.52 5.73
CA PHE A 48 -13.85 -5.83 5.11
C PHE A 48 -15.26 -6.37 5.40
N SER A 49 -15.78 -6.13 6.61
CA SER A 49 -17.15 -6.51 6.99
C SER A 49 -18.23 -5.78 6.20
N MET A 50 -17.91 -4.63 5.60
CA MET A 50 -18.81 -3.82 4.79
C MET A 50 -18.73 -4.14 3.30
N LEU A 51 -17.76 -4.94 2.84
CA LEU A 51 -17.65 -5.34 1.45
C LEU A 51 -18.71 -6.38 1.08
N LYS A 52 -19.32 -6.26 -0.10
CA LYS A 52 -20.10 -7.36 -0.69
C LYS A 52 -19.12 -8.44 -1.18
N GLN A 53 -19.07 -9.57 -0.47
CA GLN A 53 -18.15 -10.66 -0.76
C GLN A 53 -18.74 -11.64 -1.79
N ASP A 54 -17.85 -12.35 -2.49
CA ASP A 54 -18.16 -13.47 -3.39
C ASP A 54 -19.26 -13.19 -4.43
N THR A 55 -19.21 -12.03 -5.06
CA THR A 55 -20.11 -11.67 -6.16
C THR A 55 -19.43 -11.89 -7.51
N GLU A 56 -20.21 -11.94 -8.59
CA GLU A 56 -19.64 -11.96 -9.94
C GLU A 56 -18.86 -10.67 -10.28
N GLU A 57 -19.11 -9.59 -9.54
CA GLU A 57 -18.56 -8.25 -9.77
C GLU A 57 -17.43 -7.88 -8.80
N GLN A 58 -17.28 -8.57 -7.66
CA GLN A 58 -16.29 -8.25 -6.64
C GLN A 58 -15.73 -9.49 -5.94
N VAL A 59 -14.41 -9.54 -5.79
CA VAL A 59 -13.69 -10.59 -5.07
C VAL A 59 -12.88 -9.96 -3.93
N CYS A 60 -13.02 -10.50 -2.72
CA CYS A 60 -12.40 -9.92 -1.53
C CYS A 60 -11.34 -10.86 -0.94
N TYR A 61 -10.26 -10.29 -0.43
CA TYR A 61 -9.18 -10.99 0.25
C TYR A 61 -8.86 -10.27 1.56
N TYR A 62 -8.90 -11.00 2.67
CA TYR A 62 -8.43 -10.52 3.97
C TYR A 62 -7.21 -11.31 4.40
N GLN A 63 -6.17 -10.59 4.83
CA GLN A 63 -5.02 -11.18 5.49
C GLN A 63 -4.87 -10.55 6.85
N ALA A 64 -4.94 -11.40 7.87
CA ALA A 64 -4.71 -10.99 9.24
C ALA A 64 -3.29 -10.48 9.46
N GLY A 65 -3.09 -9.80 10.57
CA GLY A 65 -1.81 -9.26 10.99
C GLY A 65 -0.72 -10.31 11.15
N ILE A 66 0.53 -9.90 10.94
CA ILE A 66 1.67 -10.73 11.34
C ILE A 66 1.55 -11.00 12.85
N GLY A 67 1.43 -12.26 13.25
CA GLY A 67 1.43 -12.66 14.66
C GLY A 67 2.71 -13.39 15.01
N THR A 68 3.37 -13.02 16.11
CA THR A 68 4.31 -13.92 16.78
C THR A 68 3.51 -14.90 17.63
N TYR A 69 2.92 -15.92 17.00
CA TYR A 69 2.14 -16.94 17.68
C TYR A 69 3.06 -17.80 18.55
N PHE A 70 2.97 -17.65 19.87
CA PHE A 70 3.38 -18.71 20.79
C PHE A 70 2.18 -19.56 21.14
N GLN A 71 2.42 -20.86 21.24
CA GLN A 71 1.47 -21.82 21.81
C GLN A 71 1.05 -21.36 23.23
N PRO A 72 -0.22 -21.52 23.63
CA PRO A 72 -0.68 -21.11 24.96
C PRO A 72 0.03 -21.92 26.06
N GLY A 73 0.91 -21.29 26.82
CA GLY A 73 1.59 -21.91 27.97
C GLY A 73 2.76 -21.09 28.51
N VAL A 74 2.50 -20.33 29.58
CA VAL A 74 3.49 -19.76 30.54
C VAL A 74 4.68 -18.98 29.93
N VAL A 75 4.43 -17.98 29.07
CA VAL A 75 5.47 -16.99 28.71
C VAL A 75 5.31 -15.72 29.55
N SER A 76 6.43 -15.21 30.07
CA SER A 76 6.41 -13.98 30.88
C SER A 76 5.97 -12.77 30.03
N PRO A 77 5.28 -11.77 30.60
CA PRO A 77 4.82 -10.58 29.86
C PRO A 77 5.94 -9.85 29.12
N LEU A 78 7.15 -9.84 29.71
CA LEU A 78 8.35 -9.26 29.11
C LEU A 78 8.78 -10.01 27.84
N LEU A 79 8.76 -11.35 27.87
CA LEU A 79 9.11 -12.18 26.72
C LEU A 79 8.10 -12.02 25.58
N LYS A 80 6.81 -11.96 25.93
CA LYS A 80 5.73 -11.66 24.96
C LYS A 80 5.94 -10.29 24.31
N TRP A 81 6.27 -9.26 25.09
CA TRP A 81 6.58 -7.92 24.58
C TRP A 81 7.81 -7.90 23.67
N PHE A 82 8.91 -8.56 24.05
CA PHE A 82 10.10 -8.69 23.21
C PHE A 82 9.80 -9.37 21.87
N ALA A 83 8.95 -10.40 21.88
CA ALA A 83 8.55 -11.07 20.65
C ALA A 83 7.66 -10.19 19.74
N THR A 84 6.83 -9.31 20.31
CA THR A 84 6.10 -8.30 19.52
C THR A 84 7.04 -7.33 18.82
N ILE A 85 8.27 -7.18 19.32
CA ILE A 85 9.32 -6.28 18.81
C ILE A 85 10.37 -7.03 17.96
N ALA A 86 10.22 -8.35 17.75
CA ALA A 86 11.20 -9.14 17.00
C ALA A 86 11.16 -8.84 15.48
N ASP A 87 11.89 -7.81 15.06
CA ASP A 87 11.94 -7.28 13.69
C ASP A 87 12.35 -8.32 12.63
N GLU A 88 13.17 -9.31 12.97
CA GLU A 88 13.61 -10.35 12.02
C GLU A 88 12.50 -11.32 11.64
N ALA A 89 11.72 -11.80 12.62
CA ALA A 89 10.54 -12.60 12.36
C ALA A 89 9.53 -11.78 11.54
N VAL A 90 9.30 -10.52 11.93
CA VAL A 90 8.40 -9.59 11.23
C VAL A 90 8.82 -9.37 9.78
N ALA A 91 10.12 -9.23 9.49
CA ALA A 91 10.62 -9.05 8.13
C ALA A 91 10.41 -10.28 7.24
N TRP A 92 10.57 -11.49 7.78
CA TRP A 92 10.31 -12.73 7.04
C TRP A 92 8.82 -12.88 6.70
N TYR A 93 7.95 -12.68 7.69
CA TYR A 93 6.49 -12.74 7.50
C TYR A 93 5.96 -11.65 6.57
N LEU A 94 6.54 -10.45 6.62
CA LEU A 94 6.21 -9.38 5.66
C LEU A 94 6.41 -9.84 4.21
N GLY A 95 7.53 -10.50 3.91
CA GLY A 95 7.79 -11.02 2.57
C GLY A 95 6.87 -12.17 2.17
N GLN A 96 6.34 -12.94 3.12
CA GLN A 96 5.31 -13.93 2.88
C GLN A 96 3.96 -13.27 2.56
N HIS A 97 3.54 -12.30 3.38
CA HIS A 97 2.27 -11.59 3.22
C HIS A 97 2.16 -10.90 1.85
N ILE A 98 3.23 -10.24 1.39
CA ILE A 98 3.30 -9.62 0.06
C ILE A 98 3.12 -10.68 -1.05
N ARG A 99 3.80 -11.84 -0.93
CA ARG A 99 3.72 -12.91 -1.93
C ARG A 99 2.34 -13.58 -1.96
N GLU A 100 1.69 -13.73 -0.82
CA GLU A 100 0.33 -14.28 -0.73
C GLU A 100 -0.69 -13.34 -1.39
N GLY A 101 -0.65 -12.03 -1.09
CA GLY A 101 -1.48 -11.05 -1.78
C GLY A 101 -1.21 -10.97 -3.28
N TYR A 102 0.06 -11.06 -3.69
CA TYR A 102 0.45 -11.17 -5.10
C TYR A 102 -0.09 -12.44 -5.75
N THR A 103 -0.03 -13.58 -5.07
CA THR A 103 -0.55 -14.86 -5.57
C THR A 103 -2.07 -14.84 -5.69
N PHE A 104 -2.77 -14.21 -4.73
CA PHE A 104 -4.21 -13.99 -4.84
C PHE A 104 -4.56 -13.21 -6.10
N LEU A 105 -3.85 -12.09 -6.38
CA LEU A 105 -4.04 -11.34 -7.63
C LEU A 105 -3.74 -12.21 -8.86
N MET A 106 -2.63 -12.95 -8.83
CA MET A 106 -2.20 -13.83 -9.92
C MET A 106 -3.27 -14.88 -10.27
N GLN A 107 -3.97 -15.41 -9.27
CA GLN A 107 -5.00 -16.43 -9.43
C GLN A 107 -6.36 -15.87 -9.87
N ASN A 108 -6.68 -14.63 -9.48
CA ASN A 108 -8.04 -14.10 -9.61
C ASN A 108 -8.19 -13.00 -10.67
N TYR A 109 -7.12 -12.28 -11.00
CA TYR A 109 -7.18 -11.13 -11.91
C TYR A 109 -7.54 -11.54 -13.34
N ARG A 110 -8.49 -10.84 -13.93
CA ARG A 110 -8.82 -10.87 -15.36
C ARG A 110 -8.48 -9.51 -15.95
N GLU A 111 -8.15 -9.50 -17.24
CA GLU A 111 -7.88 -8.27 -17.96
C GLU A 111 -9.05 -7.27 -17.80
N GLY A 112 -8.73 -6.05 -17.40
CA GLY A 112 -9.70 -4.99 -17.13
C GLY A 112 -10.19 -4.90 -15.68
N ASP A 113 -9.96 -5.92 -14.83
CA ASP A 113 -10.34 -5.85 -13.43
C ASP A 113 -9.67 -4.67 -12.70
N LYS A 114 -10.38 -4.06 -11.76
CA LYS A 114 -9.86 -2.99 -10.89
C LYS A 114 -9.24 -3.59 -9.63
N ILE A 115 -8.06 -3.12 -9.23
CA ILE A 115 -7.39 -3.56 -8.00
C ILE A 115 -7.49 -2.46 -6.94
N CYS A 116 -8.14 -2.76 -5.82
CA CYS A 116 -8.21 -1.90 -4.65
C CYS A 116 -7.51 -2.57 -3.47
N ILE A 117 -6.64 -1.84 -2.78
CA ILE A 117 -5.82 -2.38 -1.70
C ILE A 117 -5.97 -1.51 -0.45
N PHE A 118 -6.12 -2.15 0.69
CA PHE A 118 -6.24 -1.50 1.99
C PHE A 118 -5.28 -2.07 3.00
N GLY A 119 -4.83 -1.25 3.95
CA GLY A 119 -4.16 -1.80 5.11
C GLY A 119 -3.94 -0.83 6.26
N PHE A 120 -3.65 -1.39 7.43
CA PHE A 120 -3.34 -0.64 8.64
C PHE A 120 -1.93 -0.98 9.15
N SER A 121 -1.19 0.02 9.64
CA SER A 121 0.09 -0.21 10.32
C SER A 121 1.14 -0.89 9.43
N ARG A 122 1.58 -2.09 9.78
CA ARG A 122 2.46 -2.94 8.96
C ARG A 122 1.71 -3.61 7.81
N GLY A 123 0.40 -3.83 7.95
CA GLY A 123 -0.49 -4.19 6.85
C GLY A 123 -0.57 -3.07 5.80
N ALA A 124 -0.58 -1.81 6.21
CA ALA A 124 -0.45 -0.68 5.28
C ALA A 124 0.89 -0.69 4.53
N TYR A 125 1.99 -1.03 5.21
CA TYR A 125 3.29 -1.19 4.55
C TYR A 125 3.29 -2.36 3.55
N THR A 126 2.63 -3.47 3.90
CA THR A 126 2.41 -4.63 3.03
C THR A 126 1.63 -4.24 1.78
N ALA A 127 0.52 -3.52 1.95
CA ALA A 127 -0.32 -3.01 0.86
C ALA A 127 0.48 -2.12 -0.11
N ARG A 128 1.26 -1.18 0.43
CA ARG A 128 2.14 -0.31 -0.37
C ARG A 128 3.26 -1.08 -1.08
N ALA A 129 3.83 -2.09 -0.42
CA ALA A 129 4.86 -2.94 -1.03
C ALA A 129 4.30 -3.85 -2.12
N LEU A 130 3.08 -4.37 -1.96
CA LEU A 130 2.38 -5.11 -3.00
C LEU A 130 2.15 -4.22 -4.23
N ALA A 131 1.64 -3.00 -4.04
CA ALA A 131 1.49 -2.03 -5.13
C ALA A 131 2.85 -1.74 -5.83
N GLY A 132 3.92 -1.58 -5.06
CA GLY A 132 5.27 -1.38 -5.60
C GLY A 132 5.81 -2.61 -6.37
N MET A 133 5.48 -3.82 -5.92
CA MET A 133 5.82 -5.06 -6.62
C MET A 133 5.08 -5.18 -7.95
N LEU A 134 3.77 -4.88 -7.98
CA LEU A 134 2.97 -4.84 -9.21
C LEU A 134 3.53 -3.82 -10.21
N TYR A 135 3.90 -2.63 -9.73
CA TYR A 135 4.49 -1.60 -10.57
C TYR A 135 5.80 -2.08 -11.23
N LYS A 136 6.74 -2.54 -10.41
CA LYS A 136 8.09 -2.87 -10.86
C LYS A 136 8.19 -4.18 -11.64
N ILE A 137 7.51 -5.22 -11.18
CA ILE A 137 7.63 -6.59 -11.70
C ILE A 137 6.48 -6.95 -12.66
N GLY A 138 5.33 -6.28 -12.56
CA GLY A 138 4.10 -6.72 -13.22
C GLY A 138 3.44 -7.88 -12.49
N LEU A 139 2.29 -8.33 -12.99
CA LEU A 139 1.55 -9.47 -12.46
C LEU A 139 1.82 -10.72 -13.28
N LEU A 140 2.27 -11.81 -12.65
CA LEU A 140 2.49 -13.10 -13.31
C LEU A 140 1.17 -13.68 -13.84
N GLY A 141 1.26 -14.53 -14.87
CA GLY A 141 0.14 -15.36 -15.28
C GLY A 141 -0.20 -16.42 -14.21
N LYS A 142 -1.49 -16.78 -14.10
CA LYS A 142 -2.05 -17.69 -13.09
C LYS A 142 -1.32 -19.04 -12.96
N ASP A 143 -0.74 -19.54 -14.06
CA ASP A 143 -0.17 -20.90 -14.15
C ASP A 143 1.33 -20.95 -13.83
N ASN A 144 1.93 -19.87 -13.30
CA ASN A 144 3.37 -19.79 -12.99
C ASN A 144 3.70 -19.49 -11.52
N PRO A 145 3.11 -20.21 -10.54
CA PRO A 145 3.34 -19.94 -9.12
C PRO A 145 4.80 -20.14 -8.69
N GLU A 146 5.58 -21.00 -9.35
CA GLU A 146 6.99 -21.23 -9.01
C GLU A 146 7.87 -19.99 -9.23
N GLN A 147 7.39 -19.03 -10.03
CA GLN A 147 8.12 -17.79 -10.31
C GLN A 147 7.94 -16.74 -9.20
N VAL A 148 6.92 -16.87 -8.34
CA VAL A 148 6.60 -15.87 -7.29
C VAL A 148 7.79 -15.58 -6.35
N PRO A 149 8.54 -16.59 -5.83
CA PRO A 149 9.72 -16.32 -5.02
C PRO A 149 10.82 -15.55 -5.76
N PHE A 150 10.99 -15.81 -7.05
CA PHE A 150 11.98 -15.13 -7.89
C PHE A 150 11.55 -13.70 -8.21
N ALA A 151 10.28 -13.49 -8.57
CA ALA A 151 9.66 -12.19 -8.75
C ALA A 151 9.86 -11.30 -7.50
N TYR A 152 9.60 -11.84 -6.30
CA TYR A 152 9.82 -11.11 -5.05
C TYR A 152 11.31 -10.81 -4.79
N LYS A 153 12.22 -11.72 -5.14
CA LYS A 153 13.66 -11.48 -5.03
C LYS A 153 14.12 -10.36 -5.96
N LEU A 154 13.62 -10.32 -7.20
CA LEU A 154 13.87 -9.23 -8.14
C LEU A 154 13.25 -7.92 -7.67
N TYR A 155 12.04 -7.95 -7.11
CA TYR A 155 11.35 -6.77 -6.57
C TYR A 155 12.25 -6.00 -5.59
N LYS A 156 12.88 -6.70 -4.64
CA LYS A 156 13.75 -6.09 -3.62
C LYS A 156 15.04 -5.42 -4.14
N ARG A 157 15.46 -5.67 -5.38
CA ARG A 157 16.73 -5.15 -5.92
C ARG A 157 16.60 -3.75 -6.50
N THR A 158 17.35 -2.77 -5.98
CA THR A 158 17.36 -1.38 -6.51
C THR A 158 18.61 -1.05 -7.32
N ASP A 159 19.56 -1.98 -7.44
CA ASP A 159 20.77 -1.80 -8.26
C ASP A 159 20.45 -1.78 -9.77
N LYS A 160 21.27 -1.10 -10.58
CA LYS A 160 21.06 -0.94 -12.03
C LYS A 160 20.78 -2.28 -12.74
N THR A 161 21.56 -3.31 -12.44
CA THR A 161 21.37 -4.65 -13.01
C THR A 161 20.04 -5.27 -12.56
N GLY A 162 19.68 -5.10 -11.28
CA GLY A 162 18.39 -5.53 -10.75
C GLY A 162 17.20 -4.86 -11.43
N ILE A 163 17.31 -3.57 -11.76
CA ILE A 163 16.29 -2.83 -12.50
C ILE A 163 16.13 -3.37 -13.92
N GLN A 164 17.24 -3.53 -14.66
CA GLN A 164 17.21 -4.09 -16.02
C GLN A 164 16.65 -5.51 -16.07
N LEU A 165 17.08 -6.38 -15.13
CA LEU A 165 16.56 -7.75 -15.02
C LEU A 165 15.07 -7.77 -14.68
N SER A 166 14.60 -6.83 -13.83
CA SER A 166 13.18 -6.71 -13.51
C SER A 166 12.35 -6.33 -14.75
N ALA A 167 12.86 -5.41 -15.57
CA ALA A 167 12.19 -5.00 -16.82
C ALA A 167 12.09 -6.17 -17.82
N GLY A 168 13.18 -6.90 -18.05
CA GLY A 168 13.17 -8.09 -18.91
C GLY A 168 12.26 -9.20 -18.37
N PHE A 169 12.28 -9.45 -17.05
CA PHE A 169 11.38 -10.42 -16.42
C PHE A 169 9.91 -10.03 -16.61
N LYS A 170 9.58 -8.75 -16.38
CA LYS A 170 8.24 -8.19 -16.57
C LYS A 170 7.75 -8.38 -18.00
N GLN A 171 8.58 -8.05 -18.99
CA GLN A 171 8.27 -8.24 -20.42
C GLN A 171 8.05 -9.71 -20.79
N THR A 172 8.77 -10.63 -20.14
CA THR A 172 8.74 -12.06 -20.51
C THR A 172 7.56 -12.81 -19.87
N PHE A 173 7.28 -12.55 -18.60
CA PHE A 173 6.40 -13.41 -17.79
C PHE A 173 5.15 -12.71 -17.24
N CYS A 174 5.07 -11.38 -17.32
CA CYS A 174 4.07 -10.62 -16.60
C CYS A 174 3.18 -9.78 -17.53
N GLN A 175 1.97 -9.52 -17.07
CA GLN A 175 1.08 -8.49 -17.59
C GLN A 175 1.21 -7.20 -16.77
N ASN A 176 0.92 -6.07 -17.42
CA ASN A 176 0.82 -4.78 -16.75
C ASN A 176 -0.52 -4.65 -16.03
N VAL A 177 -0.49 -4.20 -14.78
CA VAL A 177 -1.69 -3.89 -14.01
C VAL A 177 -1.47 -2.56 -13.27
N SER A 178 -2.56 -1.84 -13.02
CA SER A 178 -2.57 -0.65 -12.15
C SER A 178 -3.45 -0.85 -10.94
N VAL A 179 -3.15 -0.08 -9.90
CA VAL A 179 -3.94 -0.04 -8.67
C VAL A 179 -4.92 1.13 -8.78
N GLU A 180 -6.21 0.83 -8.73
CA GLU A 180 -7.28 1.84 -8.81
C GLU A 180 -7.33 2.67 -7.52
N PHE A 181 -7.25 2.00 -6.36
CA PHE A 181 -7.32 2.67 -5.07
C PHE A 181 -6.38 2.01 -4.06
N LEU A 182 -5.58 2.81 -3.35
CA LEU A 182 -4.78 2.37 -2.21
C LEU A 182 -5.12 3.24 -0.98
N GLY A 183 -5.87 2.66 -0.04
CA GLY A 183 -6.28 3.30 1.20
C GLY A 183 -5.55 2.74 2.40
N VAL A 184 -4.85 3.57 3.17
CA VAL A 184 -4.07 3.10 4.32
C VAL A 184 -4.33 3.89 5.59
N TRP A 185 -4.35 3.18 6.73
CA TRP A 185 -4.32 3.79 8.05
C TRP A 185 -2.92 3.67 8.65
N GLU A 186 -2.37 4.82 9.01
CA GLU A 186 -1.13 5.02 9.73
C GLU A 186 0.00 4.04 9.39
N THR A 187 0.61 4.22 8.21
CA THR A 187 1.67 3.33 7.74
C THR A 187 2.92 3.46 8.62
N VAL A 188 3.34 2.36 9.25
CA VAL A 188 4.61 2.29 9.99
C VAL A 188 5.59 1.36 9.26
N SER A 189 6.83 1.82 9.10
CA SER A 189 7.85 1.03 8.39
C SER A 189 8.36 -0.11 9.26
N SER A 190 8.07 -1.34 8.79
CA SER A 190 8.58 -2.64 9.24
C SER A 190 10.05 -2.73 9.62
N VAL A 191 10.84 -2.22 8.68
CA VAL A 191 12.11 -2.84 8.31
C VAL A 191 13.24 -1.80 8.33
N GLY A 192 12.88 -0.51 8.23
CA GLY A 192 13.82 0.58 8.08
C GLY A 192 14.61 0.93 9.35
N VAL A 193 14.14 0.55 10.54
CA VAL A 193 14.75 0.99 11.80
C VAL A 193 15.90 0.09 12.27
N ILE A 194 16.01 -1.16 11.78
CA ILE A 194 17.10 -2.09 12.13
C ILE A 194 17.81 -2.67 10.89
N MET A 195 17.09 -2.97 9.80
CA MET A 195 17.66 -3.64 8.62
C MET A 195 18.13 -2.69 7.50
N GLY A 196 17.96 -1.38 7.67
CA GLY A 196 18.56 -0.36 6.81
C GLY A 196 18.12 -0.35 5.34
N LYS A 197 17.10 -1.12 4.92
CA LYS A 197 16.55 -1.09 3.55
C LYS A 197 15.03 -1.20 3.55
N THR A 198 14.37 -0.20 2.99
CA THR A 198 12.94 -0.23 2.68
C THR A 198 12.69 -0.99 1.38
N LEU A 199 11.49 -1.55 1.23
CA LEU A 199 11.04 -2.15 -0.02
C LEU A 199 10.73 -1.07 -1.07
N PRO A 200 11.13 -1.26 -2.35
CA PRO A 200 11.02 -0.23 -3.39
C PRO A 200 9.57 0.21 -3.66
N PHE A 201 9.42 1.46 -4.09
CA PHE A 201 8.13 2.08 -4.48
C PHE A 201 7.05 2.02 -3.40
N THR A 202 7.43 1.84 -2.13
CA THR A 202 6.47 1.89 -1.02
C THR A 202 6.02 3.32 -0.71
N ASN A 203 6.80 4.35 -1.08
CA ASN A 203 6.42 5.75 -0.87
C ASN A 203 6.31 6.57 -2.15
N SER A 204 6.66 6.04 -3.33
CA SER A 204 6.52 6.70 -4.62
C SER A 204 6.05 5.67 -5.65
N ASN A 205 4.81 5.77 -6.13
CA ASN A 205 4.30 4.83 -7.12
C ASN A 205 3.20 5.43 -8.01
N THR A 206 3.55 5.76 -9.25
CA THR A 206 2.63 6.34 -10.23
C THR A 206 1.66 5.33 -10.85
N SER A 207 1.78 4.03 -10.56
CA SER A 207 0.77 3.05 -10.99
C SER A 207 -0.48 3.05 -10.13
N ILE A 208 -0.49 3.84 -9.05
CA ILE A 208 -1.63 4.04 -8.18
C ILE A 208 -2.40 5.25 -8.70
N LYS A 209 -3.67 5.06 -9.02
CA LYS A 209 -4.55 6.15 -9.46
C LYS A 209 -4.95 7.03 -8.29
N THR A 210 -5.54 6.44 -7.25
CA THR A 210 -5.96 7.16 -6.03
C THR A 210 -5.26 6.59 -4.80
N PHE A 211 -4.59 7.46 -4.04
CA PHE A 211 -3.92 7.14 -2.78
C PHE A 211 -4.49 7.95 -1.62
N ARG A 212 -4.85 7.28 -0.53
CA ARG A 212 -5.40 7.88 0.69
C ARG A 212 -4.69 7.36 1.92
N GLN A 213 -4.23 8.27 2.80
CA GLN A 213 -3.60 7.89 4.06
C GLN A 213 -4.14 8.70 5.24
N ALA A 214 -4.70 8.00 6.23
CA ALA A 214 -5.04 8.59 7.53
C ALA A 214 -3.83 8.49 8.47
N LEU A 215 -3.45 9.59 9.13
CA LEU A 215 -2.26 9.72 9.98
C LEU A 215 -2.63 10.07 11.41
N ALA A 216 -1.92 9.48 12.39
CA ALA A 216 -2.12 9.76 13.81
C ALA A 216 -1.29 10.97 14.27
N LEU A 217 -1.99 12.00 14.77
CA LEU A 217 -1.37 13.23 15.24
C LEU A 217 -0.67 13.05 16.59
N ASP A 218 -1.23 12.22 17.48
CA ASP A 218 -0.72 12.04 18.85
C ASP A 218 0.16 10.80 19.03
N GLU A 219 0.44 10.04 17.97
CA GLU A 219 1.41 8.94 18.04
C GLU A 219 2.83 9.49 18.27
N HIS A 220 3.51 8.99 19.30
CA HIS A 220 4.77 9.56 19.80
C HIS A 220 5.77 8.49 20.27
N ARG A 221 5.57 7.23 19.91
CA ARG A 221 6.58 6.17 20.11
C ARG A 221 7.67 6.25 19.04
N ALA A 222 8.92 6.07 19.45
CA ALA A 222 10.11 6.20 18.62
C ALA A 222 10.11 5.27 17.38
N LYS A 223 9.47 4.11 17.48
CA LYS A 223 9.39 3.09 16.42
C LYS A 223 8.15 3.21 15.53
N PHE A 224 7.27 4.18 15.80
CA PHE A 224 6.00 4.39 15.07
C PHE A 224 6.03 5.69 14.26
N LEU A 225 7.17 5.99 13.64
CA LEU A 225 7.28 7.12 12.71
C LEU A 225 6.43 6.85 11.45
N PRO A 226 5.72 7.87 10.93
CA PRO A 226 4.83 7.68 9.80
C PRO A 226 5.67 7.53 8.53
N ASN A 227 5.30 6.59 7.68
CA ASN A 227 5.82 6.54 6.33
C ASN A 227 4.92 7.42 5.45
N LEU A 228 5.38 8.63 5.14
CA LEU A 228 4.65 9.56 4.29
C LEU A 228 4.84 9.21 2.80
N TYR A 229 3.92 9.65 1.95
CA TYR A 229 4.09 9.56 0.50
C TYR A 229 5.21 10.51 0.05
N HIS A 230 6.15 9.97 -0.71
CA HIS A 230 7.39 10.61 -1.11
C HIS A 230 7.14 11.70 -2.14
N ARG A 231 7.86 12.80 -1.95
CA ARG A 231 7.87 13.95 -2.86
C ARG A 231 9.21 13.95 -3.60
N PRO A 232 9.24 14.29 -4.90
CA PRO A 232 10.48 14.31 -5.66
C PRO A 232 11.57 15.13 -4.96
N SER A 233 12.78 14.57 -4.83
CA SER A 233 13.94 15.31 -4.31
C SER A 233 14.45 16.31 -5.36
N PRO A 234 14.79 17.56 -5.00
CA PRO A 234 15.45 18.51 -5.90
C PRO A 234 16.83 18.04 -6.38
N ASN A 235 17.44 17.11 -5.65
CA ASN A 235 18.76 16.57 -5.99
C ASN A 235 18.76 15.03 -5.85
N PRO A 236 18.48 14.29 -6.94
CA PRO A 236 18.40 12.81 -6.93
C PRO A 236 19.70 12.12 -6.47
N SER A 237 20.84 12.81 -6.55
CA SER A 237 22.16 12.29 -6.20
C SER A 237 22.43 12.19 -4.68
N GLN A 238 21.58 12.80 -3.84
CA GLN A 238 21.73 12.84 -2.38
C GLN A 238 20.71 11.96 -1.63
N GLU A 239 19.99 11.11 -2.37
CA GLU A 239 19.05 10.17 -1.77
C GLU A 239 19.78 9.12 -0.92
N PRO A 240 19.36 8.86 0.33
CA PRO A 240 19.93 7.80 1.15
C PRO A 240 19.72 6.45 0.45
N ALA A 241 20.54 5.46 0.76
CA ALA A 241 20.42 4.10 0.22
C ALA A 241 19.04 3.42 0.48
N ASN A 242 18.21 4.06 1.31
CA ASN A 242 16.90 3.63 1.77
C ASN A 242 15.79 4.50 1.19
N ALA A 243 16.10 5.51 0.35
CA ALA A 243 15.09 6.20 -0.42
C ALA A 243 14.59 5.25 -1.50
N ASN A 244 13.27 5.15 -1.64
CA ASN A 244 12.74 4.38 -2.74
C ASN A 244 12.98 5.14 -4.03
N PRO A 245 13.27 4.43 -5.14
CA PRO A 245 13.38 5.06 -6.44
C PRO A 245 12.14 5.89 -6.79
N ILE A 246 12.35 7.09 -7.34
CA ILE A 246 11.26 7.90 -7.90
C ILE A 246 10.75 7.19 -9.16
N ALA A 247 9.44 6.97 -9.26
CA ALA A 247 8.79 6.22 -10.33
C ALA A 247 9.15 6.74 -11.75
N SER A 248 9.47 8.03 -11.91
CA SER A 248 9.89 8.62 -13.20
C SER A 248 11.27 8.20 -13.70
N THR A 249 12.05 7.42 -12.93
CA THR A 249 13.45 7.06 -13.25
C THR A 249 13.63 5.64 -13.81
N LEU A 250 12.57 4.84 -13.90
CA LEU A 250 12.66 3.55 -14.60
C LEU A 250 12.81 3.83 -16.10
N PRO A 251 13.82 3.27 -16.77
CA PRO A 251 14.05 3.53 -18.19
C PRO A 251 12.84 3.08 -19.01
N THR A 252 12.13 4.05 -19.56
CA THR A 252 11.20 3.83 -20.67
C THR A 252 12.06 3.44 -21.87
N THR A 253 11.73 2.30 -22.50
CA THR A 253 12.14 1.98 -23.89
C THR A 253 13.64 1.81 -24.20
N ALA A 254 14.36 0.96 -23.47
CA ALA A 254 15.52 0.29 -24.05
C ALA A 254 15.27 -1.22 -24.08
N ASN A 255 15.37 -1.83 -25.26
CA ASN A 255 15.26 -3.27 -25.42
C ASN A 255 16.34 -3.92 -24.51
N PRO A 256 15.98 -4.64 -23.42
CA PRO A 256 16.95 -5.04 -22.40
C PRO A 256 18.01 -6.03 -22.93
N PHE A 257 17.77 -6.59 -24.13
CA PHE A 257 18.67 -7.51 -24.81
C PHE A 257 19.80 -6.84 -25.60
N THR A 258 19.72 -5.54 -25.93
CA THR A 258 20.79 -4.84 -26.66
C THR A 258 21.92 -4.32 -25.76
N GLU A 259 21.70 -4.18 -24.44
CA GLU A 259 22.69 -3.63 -23.49
C GLU A 259 23.10 -4.60 -22.37
N MET A 260 22.91 -5.92 -22.53
CA MET A 260 23.45 -6.87 -21.56
C MET A 260 24.98 -6.93 -21.67
N PRO A 261 25.76 -6.55 -20.63
CA PRO A 261 27.21 -6.70 -20.66
C PRO A 261 27.56 -8.18 -20.84
N THR A 262 28.53 -8.46 -21.71
CA THR A 262 29.00 -9.81 -22.08
C THR A 262 29.42 -10.67 -20.87
N SER A 263 29.57 -10.08 -19.69
CA SER A 263 29.93 -10.76 -18.44
C SER A 263 28.81 -11.62 -17.83
N LEU A 264 27.53 -11.39 -18.18
CA LEU A 264 26.41 -12.19 -17.65
C LEU A 264 26.17 -13.50 -18.43
N ARG A 265 26.76 -13.67 -19.62
CA ARG A 265 26.80 -14.97 -20.33
C ARG A 265 27.58 -16.05 -19.58
N LYS A 266 28.33 -15.69 -18.51
CA LYS A 266 29.15 -16.59 -17.71
C LYS A 266 28.63 -16.85 -16.28
N LEU A 267 27.38 -16.51 -15.96
CA LEU A 267 26.77 -17.04 -14.73
C LEU A 267 26.37 -18.50 -14.94
N ASN A 268 27.36 -19.39 -14.81
CA ASN A 268 27.17 -20.81 -14.54
C ASN A 268 26.44 -20.97 -13.20
N ILE A 269 25.12 -20.89 -13.21
CA ILE A 269 24.27 -21.42 -12.13
C ILE A 269 24.12 -22.92 -12.38
N PHE A 270 25.22 -23.67 -12.34
CA PHE A 270 25.28 -25.12 -12.11
C PHE A 270 26.74 -25.47 -11.82
N LYS A 271 27.13 -25.48 -10.53
CA LYS A 271 28.26 -26.31 -10.11
C LYS A 271 27.79 -27.76 -10.15
N LYS A 272 28.03 -28.44 -11.27
CA LYS A 272 28.09 -29.91 -11.29
C LYS A 272 29.45 -30.33 -11.86
N SER A 273 30.09 -31.19 -11.08
CA SER A 273 31.24 -32.07 -11.33
C SER A 273 31.88 -32.07 -12.74
N LYS A 274 33.23 -32.04 -12.71
CA LYS A 274 34.22 -32.39 -13.74
C LYS A 274 33.71 -33.21 -14.94
N GLY A 275 34.03 -32.75 -16.16
CA GLY A 275 34.07 -33.61 -17.34
C GLY A 275 34.11 -32.89 -18.70
N LYS A 276 35.32 -32.79 -19.27
CA LYS A 276 35.73 -32.75 -20.70
C LYS A 276 35.11 -31.79 -21.74
N GLU A 277 36.04 -31.31 -22.56
CA GLU A 277 35.98 -30.46 -23.76
C GLU A 277 34.96 -30.90 -24.84
N THR A 278 34.46 -29.94 -25.63
CA THR A 278 34.67 -29.86 -27.10
C THR A 278 34.18 -28.53 -27.71
N ASN A 279 34.88 -28.15 -28.79
CA ASN A 279 34.73 -27.00 -29.72
C ASN A 279 33.35 -26.77 -30.37
N GLY A 280 33.11 -25.53 -30.84
CA GLY A 280 32.14 -25.25 -31.91
C GLY A 280 31.82 -23.76 -32.18
N TYR A 281 32.57 -23.17 -33.12
CA TYR A 281 32.32 -22.04 -34.06
C TYR A 281 31.04 -21.15 -33.95
N ILE A 282 31.19 -19.82 -33.85
CA ILE A 282 31.16 -18.74 -34.88
C ILE A 282 29.76 -18.37 -35.42
N GLY A 283 29.37 -17.11 -35.11
CA GLY A 283 28.93 -16.10 -36.07
C GLY A 283 27.57 -16.27 -36.76
N GLY A 284 26.65 -15.36 -36.46
CA GLY A 284 25.45 -15.11 -37.25
C GLY A 284 24.77 -13.84 -36.76
N HIS A 285 25.14 -12.71 -37.37
CA HIS A 285 24.30 -11.51 -37.36
C HIS A 285 23.02 -11.84 -38.13
N ASP A 286 21.88 -11.76 -37.47
CA ASP A 286 20.59 -11.71 -38.14
C ASP A 286 19.83 -10.50 -37.60
N GLU A 287 19.88 -9.43 -38.39
CA GLU A 287 19.04 -8.24 -38.28
C GLU A 287 17.64 -8.59 -38.81
N SER A 288 16.83 -9.30 -38.03
CA SER A 288 15.44 -9.58 -38.43
C SER A 288 14.50 -9.80 -37.24
N ILE A 289 14.50 -8.88 -36.27
CA ILE A 289 13.32 -8.67 -35.41
C ILE A 289 13.00 -7.17 -35.35
N VAL A 290 12.61 -6.64 -36.52
CA VAL A 290 11.83 -5.42 -36.63
C VAL A 290 10.38 -5.85 -36.64
N GLY A 291 9.67 -5.60 -35.54
CA GLY A 291 8.22 -5.82 -35.46
C GLY A 291 7.82 -6.50 -34.16
N ILE A 292 7.66 -5.70 -33.11
CA ILE A 292 6.53 -5.66 -32.16
C ILE A 292 6.81 -4.41 -31.31
N THR A 293 6.47 -3.25 -31.88
CA THR A 293 6.40 -1.97 -31.18
C THR A 293 4.93 -1.62 -31.06
N SER A 294 4.29 -1.90 -29.93
CA SER A 294 3.00 -1.30 -29.57
C SER A 294 2.67 -1.60 -28.11
N GLY A 295 2.72 -0.56 -27.29
CA GLY A 295 2.40 -0.60 -25.86
C GLY A 295 3.06 0.56 -25.12
N VAL A 296 3.06 1.74 -25.75
CA VAL A 296 3.38 3.00 -25.06
C VAL A 296 2.14 3.30 -24.22
N ASP A 297 2.13 2.86 -22.96
CA ASP A 297 1.24 3.48 -22.00
C ASP A 297 1.77 4.91 -21.81
N GLU A 298 0.93 5.87 -22.20
CA GLU A 298 1.08 7.30 -21.89
C GLU A 298 1.54 7.50 -20.45
N VAL A 299 2.21 8.62 -20.17
CA VAL A 299 2.47 9.06 -18.81
C VAL A 299 1.12 9.11 -18.08
N LYS A 300 0.79 8.06 -17.31
CA LYS A 300 -0.39 8.05 -16.44
C LYS A 300 -0.30 9.29 -15.57
N ASP A 301 -1.40 10.03 -15.49
CA ASP A 301 -1.53 11.24 -14.67
C ASP A 301 -0.91 11.04 -13.27
N ALA A 302 -0.43 12.12 -12.66
CA ALA A 302 0.11 12.05 -11.31
C ALA A 302 -0.90 11.40 -10.36
N THR A 303 -0.43 10.48 -9.50
CA THR A 303 -1.27 9.84 -8.48
C THR A 303 -2.03 10.89 -7.67
N ASP A 304 -3.36 10.79 -7.67
CA ASP A 304 -4.22 11.58 -6.79
C ASP A 304 -3.96 11.13 -5.35
N SER A 305 -3.10 11.86 -4.63
CA SER A 305 -2.64 11.53 -3.29
C SER A 305 -3.15 12.51 -2.25
N LEU A 306 -3.71 11.98 -1.17
CA LEU A 306 -4.21 12.75 -0.04
C LEU A 306 -3.81 12.06 1.27
N GLU A 307 -3.05 12.80 2.08
CA GLU A 307 -2.66 12.42 3.45
C GLU A 307 -3.37 13.37 4.43
N VAL A 308 -4.09 12.82 5.41
CA VAL A 308 -4.90 13.60 6.37
C VAL A 308 -4.55 13.18 7.79
N TRP A 309 -4.32 14.16 8.65
CA TRP A 309 -4.02 13.94 10.07
C TRP A 309 -5.30 13.96 10.91
N PHE A 310 -5.39 12.99 11.83
CA PHE A 310 -6.49 12.81 12.77
C PHE A 310 -5.96 12.80 14.20
N ALA A 311 -6.78 13.24 15.16
CA ALA A 311 -6.43 13.18 16.58
C ALA A 311 -6.39 11.72 17.06
N GLY A 312 -5.53 11.44 18.03
CA GLY A 312 -5.31 10.11 18.58
C GLY A 312 -3.98 9.49 18.20
N CYS A 313 -3.67 8.37 18.88
CA CYS A 313 -2.49 7.56 18.63
C CYS A 313 -2.74 6.52 17.52
N HIS A 314 -1.79 5.62 17.29
CA HIS A 314 -1.82 4.64 16.20
C HIS A 314 -3.14 3.85 16.07
N SER A 315 -3.65 3.30 17.17
CA SER A 315 -4.89 2.50 17.18
C SER A 315 -6.16 3.37 17.22
N ASP A 316 -6.04 4.65 17.58
CA ASP A 316 -7.15 5.61 17.47
C ASP A 316 -7.39 6.03 16.02
N VAL A 317 -6.43 5.82 15.12
CA VAL A 317 -6.58 6.04 13.68
C VAL A 317 -6.86 4.73 12.93
N GLY A 318 -6.19 3.64 13.31
CA GLY A 318 -6.35 2.36 12.63
C GLY A 318 -7.42 1.43 13.19
N GLY A 319 -8.01 1.75 14.34
CA GLY A 319 -8.89 0.87 15.10
C GLY A 319 -8.15 -0.09 16.03
N GLY A 320 -8.93 -0.78 16.87
CA GLY A 320 -8.44 -1.75 17.87
C GLY A 320 -8.10 -1.17 19.24
N SER A 321 -8.36 0.12 19.50
CA SER A 321 -8.19 0.72 20.84
C SER A 321 -9.34 0.39 21.81
N VAL A 322 -10.54 0.10 21.29
CA VAL A 322 -11.78 -0.08 22.06
C VAL A 322 -12.56 -1.29 21.56
N PRO A 323 -13.44 -1.88 22.40
CA PRO A 323 -14.34 -2.94 21.96
C PRO A 323 -15.25 -2.50 20.82
N ASP A 324 -15.65 -3.44 19.97
CA ASP A 324 -16.60 -3.18 18.87
C ASP A 324 -17.99 -2.76 19.36
N THR A 325 -18.32 -3.05 20.62
CA THR A 325 -19.56 -2.58 21.28
C THR A 325 -19.51 -1.11 21.64
N THR A 326 -18.33 -0.47 21.60
CA THR A 326 -18.18 0.96 21.87
C THR A 326 -18.75 1.75 20.70
N GLU A 327 -19.80 2.53 20.98
CA GLU A 327 -20.52 3.29 19.96
C GLU A 327 -19.67 4.38 19.31
N ASN A 328 -18.95 5.14 20.14
CA ASN A 328 -18.18 6.31 19.73
C ASN A 328 -16.69 6.11 20.02
N SER A 329 -15.84 6.38 19.05
CA SER A 329 -14.38 6.39 19.22
C SER A 329 -13.68 7.17 18.11
N LEU A 330 -12.48 7.67 18.39
CA LEU A 330 -11.65 8.41 17.41
C LEU A 330 -11.45 7.62 16.10
N SER A 331 -11.35 6.28 16.16
CA SER A 331 -11.14 5.45 14.98
C SER A 331 -12.35 5.34 14.06
N GLN A 332 -13.55 5.65 14.56
CA GLN A 332 -14.76 5.65 13.73
C GLN A 332 -14.76 6.83 12.75
N THR A 333 -14.20 7.98 13.14
CA THR A 333 -14.01 9.12 12.24
C THR A 333 -13.15 8.76 11.04
N THR A 334 -12.02 8.07 11.26
CA THR A 334 -11.10 7.71 10.18
C THR A 334 -11.63 6.58 9.30
N LEU A 335 -12.50 5.72 9.83
CA LEU A 335 -13.24 4.71 9.07
C LEU A 335 -14.25 5.38 8.14
N ARG A 336 -15.08 6.30 8.66
CA ARG A 336 -16.05 7.07 7.86
C ARG A 336 -15.37 7.87 6.77
N TRP A 337 -14.28 8.56 7.10
CA TRP A 337 -13.48 9.30 6.10
C TRP A 337 -13.01 8.39 4.97
N MET A 338 -12.41 7.22 5.27
CA MET A 338 -11.95 6.31 4.22
C MET A 338 -13.10 5.79 3.35
N VAL A 339 -14.27 5.52 3.94
CA VAL A 339 -15.46 5.11 3.17
C VAL A 339 -15.95 6.22 2.25
N ARG A 340 -15.94 7.48 2.69
CA ARG A 340 -16.24 8.63 1.82
C ARG A 340 -15.25 8.73 0.66
N GLU A 341 -13.95 8.55 0.92
CA GLU A 341 -12.94 8.56 -0.15
C GLU A 341 -13.14 7.41 -1.15
N ILE A 342 -13.54 6.21 -0.68
CA ILE A 342 -13.91 5.09 -1.55
C ILE A 342 -15.07 5.48 -2.48
N ILE A 343 -16.13 6.05 -1.91
CA ILE A 343 -17.33 6.47 -2.65
C ILE A 343 -16.98 7.57 -3.66
N THR A 344 -16.32 8.63 -3.20
CA THR A 344 -15.92 9.80 -4.01
C THR A 344 -15.00 9.40 -5.17
N SER A 345 -14.08 8.45 -4.96
CA SER A 345 -13.18 7.99 -6.01
C SER A 345 -13.86 7.17 -7.12
N GLN A 346 -15.08 6.67 -6.87
CA GLN A 346 -15.79 5.76 -7.77
C GLN A 346 -14.93 4.56 -8.22
N CYS A 347 -14.09 4.04 -7.32
CA CYS A 347 -13.13 2.98 -7.60
C CYS A 347 -13.77 1.61 -7.90
N GLY A 348 -15.10 1.50 -7.82
CA GLY A 348 -15.86 0.29 -8.17
C GLY A 348 -16.04 -0.71 -7.02
N ILE A 349 -15.71 -0.33 -5.78
CA ILE A 349 -15.98 -1.15 -4.61
C ILE A 349 -17.48 -1.20 -4.33
N LEU A 350 -18.00 -2.41 -4.12
CA LEU A 350 -19.37 -2.67 -3.71
C LEU A 350 -19.44 -2.81 -2.19
N LEU A 351 -20.21 -1.90 -1.57
CA LEU A 351 -20.46 -1.88 -0.13
C LEU A 351 -21.87 -2.42 0.18
N ASP A 352 -22.00 -3.13 1.30
CA ASP A 352 -23.26 -3.59 1.87
C ASP A 352 -23.85 -2.52 2.80
N SER A 353 -24.97 -1.93 2.41
CA SER A 353 -25.62 -0.84 3.15
C SER A 353 -26.02 -1.23 4.57
N ALA A 354 -26.43 -2.48 4.82
CA ALA A 354 -26.79 -2.94 6.16
C ALA A 354 -25.55 -3.08 7.05
N ALA A 355 -24.43 -3.56 6.49
CA ALA A 355 -23.15 -3.63 7.17
C ALA A 355 -22.56 -2.24 7.45
N MET A 356 -22.72 -1.28 6.53
CA MET A 356 -22.37 0.11 6.77
C MET A 356 -23.12 0.69 7.96
N ARG A 357 -24.44 0.50 8.02
CA ARG A 357 -25.28 0.95 9.15
C ARG A 357 -24.84 0.32 10.48
N ARG A 358 -24.49 -0.97 10.50
CA ARG A 358 -23.94 -1.64 11.71
C ARG A 358 -22.64 -1.02 12.19
N ASN A 359 -21.83 -0.48 11.29
CA ASN A 359 -20.58 0.22 11.61
C ASN A 359 -20.79 1.72 11.87
N GLY A 360 -22.04 2.19 11.98
CA GLY A 360 -22.36 3.59 12.26
C GLY A 360 -22.15 4.53 11.06
N ILE A 361 -22.14 3.98 9.84
CA ILE A 361 -22.03 4.72 8.57
C ILE A 361 -23.39 4.71 7.90
N TYR A 362 -23.98 5.89 7.74
CA TYR A 362 -25.34 6.06 7.24
C TYR A 362 -25.25 6.77 5.89
N ALA A 363 -25.13 5.98 4.82
CA ALA A 363 -25.40 6.49 3.49
C ALA A 363 -26.85 6.98 3.44
N VAL A 364 -27.08 8.18 2.91
CA VAL A 364 -28.41 8.73 2.65
C VAL A 364 -29.15 7.73 1.75
N ASP A 365 -30.30 7.23 2.24
CA ASP A 365 -31.23 6.22 1.70
C ASP A 365 -30.86 5.52 0.37
N ASP A 366 -30.65 4.20 0.41
CA ASP A 366 -30.80 3.13 -0.61
C ASP A 366 -30.66 3.46 -2.12
N ILE A 367 -29.95 4.53 -2.49
CA ILE A 367 -29.53 4.81 -3.86
C ILE A 367 -28.21 4.07 -4.04
N ALA A 368 -28.15 3.26 -5.10
CA ALA A 368 -26.96 2.54 -5.49
C ALA A 368 -25.71 3.44 -5.34
N VAL A 369 -24.71 2.93 -4.62
CA VAL A 369 -23.44 3.59 -4.22
C VAL A 369 -22.70 4.25 -5.40
N PHE A 370 -23.14 4.02 -6.63
CA PHE A 370 -22.66 4.62 -7.87
C PHE A 370 -23.10 6.07 -8.14
N GLN A 371 -24.00 6.67 -7.34
CA GLN A 371 -24.52 8.03 -7.60
C GLN A 371 -24.41 9.03 -6.44
N ILE A 372 -23.60 8.75 -5.42
CA ILE A 372 -23.38 9.74 -4.35
C ILE A 372 -22.42 10.81 -4.86
N SER A 373 -22.91 12.04 -5.00
CA SER A 373 -22.07 13.22 -5.29
C SER A 373 -21.17 13.52 -4.09
N PRO A 374 -19.92 13.98 -4.33
CA PRO A 374 -18.86 14.06 -3.33
C PRO A 374 -19.05 15.11 -2.21
N VAL A 375 -20.17 15.81 -2.16
CA VAL A 375 -20.36 17.00 -1.31
C VAL A 375 -21.30 16.77 -0.13
N ASP A 376 -22.09 15.69 -0.12
CA ASP A 376 -23.16 15.53 0.86
C ASP A 376 -22.87 14.36 1.82
N ALA A 377 -21.84 14.52 2.66
CA ALA A 377 -21.85 13.79 3.93
C ALA A 377 -23.12 14.21 4.67
N GLY A 378 -24.06 13.28 4.87
CA GLY A 378 -25.34 13.60 5.47
C GLY A 378 -25.13 14.29 6.83
N PRO A 379 -25.99 15.26 7.22
CA PRO A 379 -25.85 16.02 8.47
C PRO A 379 -25.63 15.12 9.71
N HIS A 380 -26.20 13.92 9.68
CA HIS A 380 -26.07 12.93 10.73
C HIS A 380 -24.65 12.36 10.90
N GLU A 381 -23.90 12.12 9.81
CA GLU A 381 -22.54 11.60 9.95
C GLU A 381 -21.55 12.66 10.43
N LEU A 382 -21.68 13.91 9.95
CA LEU A 382 -20.87 15.03 10.44
C LEU A 382 -21.11 15.27 11.93
N ALA A 383 -22.35 15.13 12.39
CA ALA A 383 -22.67 15.16 13.82
C ALA A 383 -22.01 14.01 14.60
N LYS A 384 -21.86 12.81 14.00
CA LYS A 384 -21.11 11.70 14.63
C LYS A 384 -19.61 11.96 14.67
N ASP A 385 -19.04 12.56 13.62
CA ASP A 385 -17.63 12.96 13.62
C ASP A 385 -17.32 13.92 14.77
N GLN A 386 -18.24 14.84 15.07
CA GLN A 386 -18.15 15.76 16.22
C GLN A 386 -18.18 15.06 17.58
N VAL A 387 -19.05 14.05 17.74
CA VAL A 387 -19.10 13.26 18.99
C VAL A 387 -17.82 12.46 19.14
N ASP A 388 -17.41 11.75 18.09
CA ASP A 388 -16.20 10.92 18.08
C ASP A 388 -14.93 11.75 18.31
N ALA A 389 -14.89 13.01 17.82
CA ALA A 389 -13.79 13.93 18.03
C ALA A 389 -13.47 14.18 19.51
N LEU A 390 -14.44 13.98 20.40
CA LEU A 390 -14.31 14.24 21.83
C LEU A 390 -13.90 13.01 22.65
N GLU A 391 -13.84 11.83 22.03
CA GLU A 391 -13.56 10.57 22.71
C GLU A 391 -12.11 10.49 23.26
N PRO A 392 -11.82 9.61 24.24
CA PRO A 392 -10.49 9.49 24.85
C PRO A 392 -9.39 9.07 23.84
N ILE A 393 -8.17 9.58 24.06
CA ILE A 393 -6.97 9.15 23.33
C ILE A 393 -6.33 7.96 24.04
N HIS A 394 -5.97 6.92 23.28
CA HIS A 394 -5.38 5.70 23.79
C HIS A 394 -3.85 5.72 23.62
N ASP A 395 -3.19 6.49 24.50
CA ASP A 395 -1.73 6.66 24.50
C ASP A 395 -0.98 5.40 24.97
N PRO A 396 -0.26 4.69 24.09
CA PRO A 396 0.41 3.45 24.46
C PRO A 396 1.58 3.65 25.44
N LEU A 397 2.22 4.82 25.48
CA LEU A 397 3.28 5.12 26.46
C LEU A 397 2.73 5.30 27.88
N LYS A 398 1.44 5.65 28.00
CA LYS A 398 0.74 5.69 29.30
C LYS A 398 0.18 4.33 29.69
N GLN A 399 -0.42 3.62 28.74
CA GLN A 399 -1.07 2.33 29.00
C GLN A 399 -0.07 1.20 29.24
N THR A 400 1.04 1.20 28.49
CA THR A 400 2.06 0.14 28.56
C THR A 400 3.44 0.78 28.79
N PRO A 401 3.86 0.96 30.07
CA PRO A 401 5.12 1.62 30.40
C PRO A 401 6.38 0.97 29.81
N LEU A 402 6.33 -0.32 29.43
CA LEU A 402 7.44 -1.02 28.76
C LEU A 402 7.92 -0.31 27.49
N TRP A 403 7.05 0.44 26.80
CA TRP A 403 7.45 1.21 25.63
C TRP A 403 8.53 2.27 25.95
N TRP A 404 8.61 2.78 27.19
CA TRP A 404 9.66 3.73 27.59
C TRP A 404 11.08 3.17 27.49
N ILE A 405 11.25 1.84 27.51
CA ILE A 405 12.54 1.19 27.29
C ILE A 405 13.09 1.58 25.91
N LEU A 406 12.24 1.65 24.87
CA LEU A 406 12.65 2.04 23.53
C LEU A 406 12.83 3.55 23.37
N GLU A 407 12.20 4.36 24.24
CA GLU A 407 12.27 5.82 24.18
C GLU A 407 13.59 6.39 24.70
N VAL A 408 14.27 5.67 25.59
CA VAL A 408 15.57 6.06 26.17
C VAL A 408 16.76 5.53 25.38
N LEU A 409 16.53 4.59 24.46
CA LEU A 409 17.57 4.08 23.56
C LEU A 409 17.76 5.05 22.39
N PRO A 410 19.02 5.38 22.03
CA PRO A 410 19.29 6.08 20.78
C PRO A 410 18.71 5.30 19.61
N THR A 411 17.87 5.94 18.81
CA THR A 411 17.33 5.36 17.58
C THR A 411 17.68 6.24 16.40
N GLN A 412 17.87 5.61 15.25
CA GLN A 412 18.05 6.30 13.99
C GLN A 412 16.69 6.82 13.51
N GLN A 413 16.56 8.13 13.37
CA GLN A 413 15.41 8.79 12.76
C GLN A 413 15.75 9.14 11.32
N VAL A 414 14.98 8.55 10.39
CA VAL A 414 15.06 8.84 8.96
C VAL A 414 13.73 9.44 8.52
N TYR A 415 13.76 10.65 7.97
CA TYR A 415 12.58 11.32 7.42
C TYR A 415 12.96 12.27 6.29
N GLN A 416 11.99 12.55 5.43
CA GLN A 416 12.16 13.53 4.37
C GLN A 416 11.74 14.92 4.90
N GLY A 417 12.62 15.89 4.74
CA GLY A 417 12.37 17.30 5.01
C GLY A 417 11.57 17.97 3.90
N CYS A 418 11.27 19.25 4.13
CA CYS A 418 10.33 20.03 3.34
C CYS A 418 10.74 20.24 1.88
N GLU A 419 12.03 20.35 1.63
CA GLU A 419 12.64 20.51 0.31
C GLU A 419 13.01 19.16 -0.31
N GLY A 420 12.36 18.06 0.10
CA GLY A 420 12.67 16.71 -0.41
C GLY A 420 14.02 16.13 0.09
N GLN A 421 14.78 16.88 0.88
CA GLN A 421 16.04 16.50 1.50
C GLN A 421 15.84 15.40 2.54
N TRP A 422 16.64 14.33 2.52
CA TRP A 422 16.56 13.28 3.53
C TRP A 422 17.42 13.58 4.75
N VAL A 423 16.83 13.48 5.93
CA VAL A 423 17.53 13.66 7.20
C VAL A 423 17.72 12.29 7.85
N ASN A 424 18.96 11.99 8.24
CA ASN A 424 19.33 10.81 9.02
C ASN A 424 20.06 11.28 10.28
N LYS A 425 19.47 11.01 11.45
CA LYS A 425 20.06 11.41 12.74
C LYS A 425 19.84 10.35 13.80
N TRP A 426 20.82 10.18 14.68
CA TRP A 426 20.67 9.41 15.90
C TRP A 426 20.20 10.33 17.03
N SER A 427 19.15 9.92 17.73
CA SER A 427 18.66 10.71 18.88
C SER A 427 17.92 9.84 19.89
N ILE A 428 17.90 10.29 21.15
CA ILE A 428 17.04 9.74 22.19
C ILE A 428 15.65 10.40 22.07
N HIS A 429 14.60 9.58 21.97
CA HIS A 429 13.27 10.01 21.56
C HIS A 429 12.50 10.66 22.71
N LEU A 430 12.48 10.02 23.89
CA LEU A 430 11.81 10.49 25.12
C LEU A 430 10.32 10.87 24.93
N GLY A 431 9.57 10.14 24.09
CA GLY A 431 8.14 10.42 23.88
C GLY A 431 7.85 11.82 23.32
N LYS A 432 8.79 12.39 22.56
CA LYS A 432 8.61 13.67 21.85
C LYS A 432 7.51 13.52 20.79
N GLY A 433 6.72 14.56 20.62
CA GLY A 433 5.74 14.61 19.55
C GLY A 433 6.40 14.61 18.17
N ARG A 434 5.64 14.17 17.18
CA ARG A 434 6.07 14.10 15.78
C ARG A 434 6.31 15.48 15.20
N LYS A 435 7.24 15.57 14.25
CA LYS A 435 7.40 16.75 13.40
C LYS A 435 6.61 16.53 12.12
N ILE A 436 5.64 17.39 11.85
CA ILE A 436 4.85 17.33 10.62
C ILE A 436 5.60 18.13 9.55
N PRO A 437 5.95 17.54 8.40
CA PRO A 437 6.65 18.25 7.35
C PRO A 437 5.78 19.35 6.74
N PHE A 438 6.39 20.51 6.47
CA PHE A 438 5.76 21.71 5.93
C PHE A 438 6.48 22.13 4.64
N CYS A 439 6.01 21.64 3.48
CA CYS A 439 6.78 21.73 2.23
C CYS A 439 6.40 22.92 1.33
N ASP A 440 5.22 23.51 1.52
CA ASP A 440 4.78 24.67 0.73
C ASP A 440 4.01 25.64 1.64
N LYS A 441 4.28 26.94 1.49
CA LYS A 441 3.54 28.01 2.15
C LYS A 441 2.06 28.05 1.73
N ASN A 442 1.72 27.45 0.59
CA ASN A 442 0.37 27.41 0.04
C ASN A 442 -0.40 26.11 0.32
N SER A 443 0.22 25.10 0.94
CA SER A 443 -0.46 23.85 1.29
C SER A 443 0.13 23.26 2.58
N GLY A 444 -0.19 23.87 3.73
CA GLY A 444 0.22 23.31 5.02
C GLY A 444 -0.45 21.96 5.32
N PRO A 445 -0.22 21.39 6.50
CA PRO A 445 -0.67 20.04 6.81
C PRO A 445 -2.20 19.95 6.77
N ARG A 446 -2.72 18.91 6.11
CA ARG A 446 -4.16 18.67 6.01
C ARG A 446 -4.63 17.95 7.27
N PHE A 447 -5.44 18.61 8.08
CA PHE A 447 -6.04 18.06 9.29
C PHE A 447 -7.50 17.76 9.01
N HIS A 448 -8.03 16.65 9.52
CA HIS A 448 -9.47 16.44 9.48
C HIS A 448 -10.18 17.46 10.38
N VAL A 449 -11.39 17.90 10.02
CA VAL A 449 -12.18 18.88 10.81
C VAL A 449 -12.36 18.48 12.27
N SER A 450 -12.43 17.18 12.57
CA SER A 450 -12.51 16.66 13.94
C SER A 450 -11.32 17.05 14.82
N VAL A 451 -10.14 17.30 14.24
CA VAL A 451 -8.97 17.81 14.99
C VAL A 451 -9.25 19.21 15.51
N LYS A 452 -9.86 20.06 14.66
CA LYS A 452 -10.24 21.42 15.04
C LYS A 452 -11.25 21.40 16.18
N GLU A 453 -12.31 20.61 16.02
CA GLU A 453 -13.40 20.46 16.99
C GLU A 453 -12.85 20.03 18.36
N ARG A 454 -11.93 19.06 18.36
CA ARG A 454 -11.25 18.61 19.59
C ARG A 454 -10.38 19.69 20.22
N MET A 455 -9.65 20.46 19.42
CA MET A 455 -8.79 21.56 19.92
C MET A 455 -9.58 22.73 20.48
N GLU A 456 -10.78 22.99 19.94
CA GLU A 456 -11.67 24.06 20.37
C GLU A 456 -12.51 23.68 21.61
N ASP A 457 -12.65 22.39 21.92
CA ASP A 457 -13.33 21.93 23.14
C ASP A 457 -12.57 22.34 24.42
N GLN A 458 -13.20 23.22 25.20
CA GLN A 458 -12.62 23.79 26.41
C GLN A 458 -12.47 22.76 27.55
N LYS A 459 -13.26 21.68 27.55
CA LYS A 459 -13.24 20.66 28.61
C LYS A 459 -12.03 19.74 28.45
N LEU A 460 -11.70 19.38 27.22
CA LEU A 460 -10.60 18.47 26.90
C LEU A 460 -9.22 19.09 27.14
N LYS A 461 -9.10 20.42 27.05
CA LYS A 461 -7.81 21.14 27.13
C LYS A 461 -6.75 20.51 26.21
N TYR A 462 -7.19 20.00 25.07
CA TYR A 462 -6.38 19.19 24.18
C TYR A 462 -5.36 20.05 23.45
N LYS A 463 -4.09 19.65 23.52
CA LYS A 463 -2.99 20.23 22.74
C LYS A 463 -2.13 19.08 22.23
N PRO A 464 -2.12 18.81 20.91
CA PRO A 464 -1.29 17.75 20.35
C PRO A 464 0.18 18.04 20.65
N LYS A 465 0.95 16.99 20.91
CA LYS A 465 2.41 17.10 21.05
C LYS A 465 3.12 17.34 19.70
N ALA A 466 2.43 17.03 18.60
CA ALA A 466 2.98 17.23 17.27
C ALA A 466 3.38 18.68 17.03
N VAL A 467 4.43 18.88 16.25
CA VAL A 467 5.01 20.20 15.98
C VAL A 467 4.89 20.50 14.49
N TRP A 468 4.25 21.63 14.19
CA TRP A 468 4.12 22.24 12.86
C TRP A 468 4.08 23.77 12.99
N PRO A 469 4.29 24.53 11.90
CA PRO A 469 4.08 25.97 11.90
C PRO A 469 2.59 26.29 12.09
N GLN A 470 2.22 26.84 13.24
CA GLN A 470 0.82 27.14 13.58
C GLN A 470 0.17 28.12 12.59
N GLY A 471 -1.12 27.94 12.29
CA GLY A 471 -1.87 28.76 11.36
C GLY A 471 -1.61 28.44 9.89
N THR A 472 -0.92 27.33 9.61
CA THR A 472 -0.70 26.85 8.24
C THR A 472 -1.55 25.64 7.89
N GLU A 473 -2.17 25.01 8.89
CA GLU A 473 -3.03 23.85 8.70
C GLU A 473 -4.25 24.14 7.81
N VAL A 474 -4.59 23.16 6.98
CA VAL A 474 -5.80 23.17 6.14
C VAL A 474 -6.74 22.11 6.69
N TYR A 475 -7.98 22.50 7.01
CA TYR A 475 -8.97 21.55 7.50
C TYR A 475 -9.76 20.94 6.34
N VAL A 476 -9.86 19.61 6.32
CA VAL A 476 -10.58 18.82 5.32
C VAL A 476 -11.63 17.93 5.98
N GLN A 477 -12.68 17.58 5.25
CA GLN A 477 -13.77 16.71 5.70
C GLN A 477 -13.60 15.26 5.21
#